data_AF-A0A3B9IMV9-F1
#
_entry.id   AF-A0A3B9IMV9-F1
#
_cell.length_a   1.000
_cell.length_b   1.000
_cell.length_c   1.000
_cell.angle_alpha   90.00
_cell.angle_beta   90.00
_cell.angle_gamma   90.00
#
_symmetry.space_group_name_H-M   'P 1'
#
loop_
_entity.id
_entity.type
_entity.pdbx_description
1 polymer ?
#
loop_
_entity_poly.entity_id
_entity_poly.type
_entity_poly.pdbx_seq_one_letter_code
_entity_poly.pdbx_strand_id
1 'polypeptide(L)'
;DTEWGVPVRDERPLFEMLVLESFQSGLSWITILRRREGFRRAFAGFDPDILARFGPAEVEQLLADPGIIRHRGKIEATIANARAVLALRENGPGLAAFLWAAVDGQPLTNH
;
A
#
# COMPACT_ATOMS: atom_id res chain seq x y z
N ASP A 1 6.84 15.07 -11.45
CA ASP A 1 7.77 15.38 -10.35
C ASP A 1 7.12 16.15 -9.19
N THR A 2 6.06 15.61 -8.60
CA THR A 2 5.46 16.19 -7.37
C THR A 2 5.26 15.18 -6.25
N GLU A 3 5.58 13.90 -6.50
CA GLU A 3 5.24 12.80 -5.60
C GLU A 3 6.48 12.09 -5.02
N TRP A 4 7.58 12.04 -5.78
CA TRP A 4 8.80 11.36 -5.35
C TRP A 4 9.68 12.26 -4.50
N GLY A 5 10.10 11.74 -3.33
CA GLY A 5 10.98 12.45 -2.40
C GLY A 5 10.31 13.55 -1.58
N VAL A 6 9.00 13.79 -1.78
CA VAL A 6 8.23 14.74 -0.98
C VAL A 6 7.76 14.06 0.32
N PRO A 7 8.02 14.64 1.51
CA PRO A 7 7.56 14.08 2.77
C PRO A 7 6.03 13.89 2.81
N VAL A 8 5.59 12.67 3.10
CA VAL A 8 4.18 12.32 3.29
C VAL A 8 3.98 11.87 4.74
N ARG A 9 3.00 12.46 5.43
CA ARG A 9 2.71 12.18 6.84
C ARG A 9 1.36 11.49 7.05
N ASP A 10 0.51 11.48 6.03
CA ASP A 10 -0.80 10.84 6.10
C ASP A 10 -0.67 9.33 5.91
N GLU A 11 -1.44 8.58 6.71
CA GLU A 11 -1.33 7.12 6.77
C GLU A 11 -1.72 6.43 5.46
N ARG A 12 -2.82 6.88 4.82
CA ARG A 12 -3.35 6.24 3.62
C ARG A 12 -2.41 6.37 2.42
N PRO A 13 -1.86 7.54 2.07
CA PRO A 13 -0.87 7.64 1.01
C PRO A 13 0.43 6.86 1.30
N LEU A 14 0.86 6.78 2.57
CA LEU A 14 2.00 5.93 2.96
C LEU A 14 1.69 4.45 2.75
N PHE A 15 0.50 3.99 3.15
CA PHE A 15 0.06 2.62 2.94
C PHE A 15 -0.07 2.28 1.45
N GLU A 16 -0.64 3.18 0.64
CA GLU A 16 -0.71 3.05 -0.81
C GLU A 16 0.69 2.82 -1.40
N MET A 17 1.67 3.66 -1.06
CA MET A 17 3.03 3.51 -1.55
C MET A 17 3.66 2.19 -1.13
N LEU A 18 3.54 1.79 0.15
CA LEU A 18 4.08 0.53 0.66
C LEU A 18 3.54 -0.69 -0.12
N VAL A 19 2.24 -0.68 -0.43
CA VAL A 19 1.62 -1.74 -1.23
C VAL A 19 2.13 -1.70 -2.66
N LEU A 20 2.16 -0.54 -3.30
CA LEU A 20 2.62 -0.41 -4.69
C LEU A 20 4.08 -0.87 -4.88
N GLU A 21 4.96 -0.57 -3.92
CA GLU A 21 6.34 -1.08 -3.88
C GLU A 21 6.39 -2.62 -3.79
N SER A 22 5.51 -3.22 -2.99
CA SER A 22 5.41 -4.69 -2.91
C SER A 22 5.00 -5.31 -4.26
N PHE A 23 4.21 -4.59 -5.07
CA PHE A 23 3.82 -5.04 -6.41
C PHE A 23 4.93 -4.88 -7.46
N GLN A 24 5.90 -3.99 -7.24
CA GLN A 24 7.00 -3.73 -8.17
C GLN A 24 7.95 -4.91 -8.34
N SER A 25 8.06 -5.84 -7.38
CA SER A 25 8.97 -7.00 -7.47
C SER A 25 8.82 -7.75 -8.80
N GLY A 26 9.91 -7.75 -9.59
CA GLY A 26 10.00 -8.37 -10.92
C GLY A 26 9.55 -7.49 -12.10
N LEU A 27 9.21 -6.22 -11.88
CA LEU A 27 8.67 -5.30 -12.89
C LEU A 27 9.34 -3.92 -12.80
N SER A 28 9.21 -3.10 -13.85
CA SER A 28 9.63 -1.70 -13.79
C SER A 28 8.64 -0.85 -13.01
N TRP A 29 9.11 0.19 -12.30
CA TRP A 29 8.22 1.09 -11.55
C TRP A 29 7.18 1.77 -12.45
N ILE A 30 7.55 2.14 -13.68
CA ILE A 30 6.62 2.71 -14.66
C ILE A 30 5.44 1.76 -14.96
N THR A 31 5.63 0.45 -14.88
CA THR A 31 4.55 -0.54 -15.03
C THR A 31 3.53 -0.42 -13.90
N ILE A 32 4.01 -0.17 -12.67
CA ILE A 32 3.15 0.04 -11.50
C ILE A 32 2.41 1.37 -11.60
N LEU A 33 3.11 2.45 -11.92
CA LEU A 33 2.50 3.79 -12.07
C LEU A 33 1.40 3.81 -13.12
N ARG A 34 1.61 3.17 -14.28
CA ARG A 34 0.59 3.08 -15.35
C ARG A 34 -0.69 2.36 -14.91
N ARG A 35 -0.61 1.53 -13.87
CA ARG A 35 -1.74 0.76 -13.32
C ARG A 35 -2.29 1.35 -12.02
N ARG A 36 -1.74 2.46 -11.52
CA ARG A 36 -2.07 3.02 -10.21
C ARG A 36 -3.56 3.31 -10.03
N GLU A 37 -4.22 3.86 -11.04
CA GLU A 37 -5.67 4.07 -11.01
C GLU A 37 -6.47 2.76 -10.97
N GLY A 38 -5.97 1.70 -11.63
CA GLY A 38 -6.54 0.36 -11.53
C GLY A 38 -6.42 -0.17 -10.09
N PHE A 39 -5.24 -0.04 -9.50
CA PHE A 39 -5.01 -0.41 -8.11
C PHE A 39 -5.87 0.37 -7.12
N ARG A 40 -6.01 1.70 -7.28
CA ARG A 40 -6.88 2.52 -6.44
C ARG A 40 -8.33 2.05 -6.48
N ARG A 41 -8.87 1.70 -7.65
CA ARG A 41 -10.23 1.15 -7.75
C ARG A 41 -10.33 -0.23 -7.12
N ALA A 42 -9.42 -1.14 -7.48
CA ALA A 42 -9.42 -2.52 -7.02
C ALA A 42 -9.28 -2.62 -5.50
N PHE A 43 -8.41 -1.80 -4.92
CA PHE A 43 -8.11 -1.79 -3.49
C PHE A 43 -8.85 -0.70 -2.70
N ALA A 44 -10.04 -0.30 -3.15
CA ALA A 44 -10.92 0.62 -2.42
C ALA A 44 -10.23 1.91 -1.93
N GLY A 45 -9.43 2.53 -2.81
CA GLY A 45 -8.67 3.74 -2.51
C GLY A 45 -7.55 3.53 -1.48
N PHE A 46 -7.10 2.29 -1.30
CA PHE A 46 -6.14 1.88 -0.28
C PHE A 46 -6.59 2.19 1.14
N ASP A 47 -7.90 2.12 1.41
CA ASP A 47 -8.44 2.29 2.76
C ASP A 47 -8.19 1.01 3.61
N PRO A 48 -7.33 1.06 4.64
CA PRO A 48 -7.04 -0.12 5.46
C PRO A 48 -8.28 -0.68 6.17
N ASP A 49 -9.24 0.16 6.53
CA ASP A 49 -10.46 -0.24 7.24
C ASP A 49 -11.39 -1.07 6.36
N ILE A 50 -11.38 -0.80 5.04
CA ILE A 50 -12.13 -1.56 4.03
C ILE A 50 -11.35 -2.82 3.66
N LEU A 51 -10.07 -2.69 3.33
CA LEU A 51 -9.24 -3.79 2.86
C LEU A 51 -9.06 -4.89 3.90
N ALA A 52 -8.96 -4.55 5.19
CA ALA A 52 -8.84 -5.55 6.25
C ALA A 52 -10.01 -6.54 6.29
N ARG A 53 -11.17 -6.13 5.77
CA ARG A 53 -12.41 -6.93 5.71
C ARG A 53 -12.50 -7.81 4.48
N PHE A 54 -11.62 -7.63 3.48
CA PHE A 54 -11.62 -8.45 2.28
C PHE A 54 -11.34 -9.91 2.65
N GLY A 55 -12.11 -10.81 2.06
CA GLY A 55 -12.04 -12.25 2.23
C GLY A 55 -11.73 -12.98 0.92
N PRO A 56 -11.91 -14.31 0.90
CA PRO A 56 -11.59 -15.13 -0.27
C PRO A 56 -12.34 -14.70 -1.54
N ALA A 57 -13.59 -14.24 -1.42
CA ALA A 57 -14.39 -13.80 -2.57
C ALA A 57 -13.78 -12.57 -3.24
N GLU A 58 -13.36 -11.57 -2.46
CA GLU A 58 -12.68 -10.38 -2.99
C GLU A 58 -11.34 -10.75 -3.62
N VAL A 59 -10.58 -11.70 -3.05
CA VAL A 59 -9.34 -12.20 -3.65
C VAL A 59 -9.59 -12.79 -5.04
N GLU A 60 -10.62 -13.62 -5.22
CA GLU A 60 -10.96 -14.16 -6.53
C GLU A 60 -11.38 -13.07 -7.53
N GLN A 61 -12.16 -12.08 -7.08
CA GLN A 61 -12.55 -10.95 -7.93
C GLN A 61 -11.33 -10.14 -8.38
N LEU A 62 -10.40 -9.87 -7.47
CA LEU A 62 -9.15 -9.14 -7.76
C LEU A 62 -8.23 -9.92 -8.70
N LEU A 63 -8.20 -11.25 -8.58
CA LEU A 63 -7.47 -12.11 -9.51
C LEU A 63 -8.03 -12.10 -10.93
N ALA A 64 -9.30 -11.71 -11.11
CA ALA A 64 -9.90 -11.52 -12.41
C ALA A 64 -9.70 -10.11 -12.99
N ASP A 65 -9.33 -9.11 -12.17
CA ASP A 65 -9.25 -7.71 -12.58
C ASP A 65 -8.00 -7.43 -13.46
N PRO A 66 -8.16 -7.08 -14.75
CA PRO A 66 -7.05 -6.76 -15.64
C PRO A 66 -6.39 -5.40 -15.36
N GLY A 67 -7.03 -4.57 -14.53
CA GLY A 67 -6.54 -3.26 -14.09
C GLY A 67 -5.33 -3.35 -13.17
N ILE A 68 -5.09 -4.51 -12.53
CA ILE A 68 -3.99 -4.72 -11.58
C ILE A 68 -3.07 -5.87 -12.01
N ILE A 69 -2.02 -6.10 -11.22
CA ILE A 69 -1.17 -7.28 -11.36
C ILE A 69 -1.85 -8.44 -10.63
N ARG A 70 -2.29 -9.44 -11.38
CA ARG A 70 -3.07 -10.59 -10.90
C ARG A 70 -2.16 -11.66 -10.27
N HIS A 71 -1.61 -11.34 -9.10
CA HIS A 71 -0.74 -12.23 -8.34
C HIS A 71 -1.32 -12.48 -6.94
N ARG A 72 -1.79 -13.71 -6.68
CA ARG A 72 -2.53 -14.06 -5.45
C ARG A 72 -1.78 -13.66 -4.18
N GLY A 73 -0.51 -14.06 -4.04
CA GLY A 73 0.26 -13.74 -2.84
C GLY A 73 0.46 -12.25 -2.60
N LYS A 74 0.47 -11.40 -3.64
CA LYS A 74 0.62 -9.94 -3.48
C LYS A 74 -0.71 -9.29 -3.08
N ILE A 75 -1.82 -9.81 -3.61
CA ILE A 75 -3.17 -9.41 -3.21
C ILE A 75 -3.42 -9.78 -1.75
N GLU A 76 -3.15 -11.03 -1.36
CA GLU A 76 -3.32 -11.50 0.02
C GLU A 76 -2.40 -10.75 1.00
N ALA A 77 -1.16 -10.46 0.60
CA ALA A 77 -0.25 -9.62 1.38
C ALA A 77 -0.81 -8.20 1.58
N THR A 78 -1.49 -7.61 0.59
CA THR A 78 -2.14 -6.29 0.73
C THR A 78 -3.23 -6.31 1.80
N ILE A 79 -4.05 -7.35 1.81
CA ILE A 79 -5.11 -7.55 2.81
C ILE A 79 -4.51 -7.78 4.21
N ALA A 80 -3.47 -8.60 4.30
CA ALA A 80 -2.75 -8.84 5.55
C ALA A 80 -2.10 -7.56 6.09
N ASN A 81 -1.48 -6.76 5.22
CA ASN A 81 -0.90 -5.47 5.59
C ASN A 81 -1.97 -4.49 6.10
N ALA A 82 -3.15 -4.45 5.48
CA ALA A 82 -4.27 -3.63 5.97
C ALA A 82 -4.67 -4.02 7.41
N ARG A 83 -4.75 -5.32 7.72
CA ARG A 83 -5.00 -5.81 9.08
C ARG A 83 -3.88 -5.43 10.05
N ALA A 84 -2.62 -5.50 9.61
CA ALA A 84 -1.48 -5.06 10.41
C ALA A 84 -1.51 -3.55 10.71
N VAL A 85 -1.96 -2.72 9.75
CA VAL A 85 -2.19 -1.28 9.99
C VAL A 85 -3.24 -1.07 11.08
N LEU A 86 -4.36 -1.79 11.04
CA LEU A 86 -5.38 -1.69 12.11
C LEU A 86 -4.80 -2.11 13.47
N ALA A 87 -4.04 -3.21 13.51
CA ALA A 87 -3.38 -3.66 14.74
C ALA A 87 -2.38 -2.62 15.29
N LEU A 88 -1.64 -1.92 14.41
CA LEU A 88 -0.74 -0.82 14.78
C LEU A 88 -1.48 0.40 15.30
N ARG A 89 -2.69 0.70 14.80
CA ARG A 89 -3.54 1.77 15.33
C ARG A 89 -4.08 1.43 16.72
N GLU A 90 -4.46 0.17 16.94
CA GLU A 90 -5.05 -0.28 18.20
C GLU A 90 -4.01 -0.44 19.32
N ASN A 91 -2.83 -0.98 18.99
CA ASN A 91 -1.84 -1.41 19.99
C ASN A 91 -0.52 -0.64 19.93
N GLY A 92 -0.44 0.37 19.06
CA GLY A 92 0.80 1.07 18.77
C GLY A 92 0.58 2.51 18.29
N PRO A 93 1.58 3.10 17.64
CA PRO A 93 1.55 4.51 17.27
C PRO A 93 0.76 4.80 15.96
N GLY A 94 0.17 3.79 15.33
CA GLY A 94 -0.34 3.87 13.96
C GLY A 94 0.78 3.81 12.90
N LEU A 95 0.43 3.54 11.64
CA LEU A 95 1.42 3.26 10.60
C LEU A 95 2.31 4.47 10.29
N ALA A 96 1.74 5.67 10.19
CA ALA A 96 2.51 6.87 9.83
C ALA A 96 3.61 7.16 10.85
N ALA A 97 3.27 7.20 12.14
CA ALA A 97 4.24 7.44 13.20
C ALA A 97 5.26 6.30 13.32
N PHE A 98 4.83 5.05 13.12
CA PHE A 98 5.74 3.89 13.08
C PHE A 98 6.82 4.05 11.99
N LEU A 99 6.43 4.41 10.77
CA LEU A 99 7.38 4.58 9.67
C LEU A 99 8.32 5.77 9.90
N TRP A 100 7.79 6.91 10.35
CA TRP A 100 8.60 8.11 10.59
C TRP A 100 9.56 7.96 11.77
N ALA A 101 9.25 7.12 12.75
CA ALA A 101 10.17 6.81 13.85
C ALA A 101 11.45 6.13 13.36
N ALA A 102 11.44 5.43 12.22
CA ALA A 102 12.63 4.79 11.65
C ALA A 102 13.67 5.79 11.11
N VAL A 103 13.30 7.05 10.95
CA VAL A 103 14.17 8.15 10.46
C VAL A 103 14.14 9.35 11.40
N ASP A 104 13.88 9.13 12.69
CA ASP A 104 13.80 10.17 13.74
C ASP A 104 12.85 11.33 13.38
N GLY A 105 11.79 11.04 12.62
CA GLY A 105 10.81 12.02 12.18
C GLY A 105 11.31 13.01 11.11
N GLN A 106 12.49 12.81 10.54
CA GLN A 106 13.12 13.72 9.58
C GLN A 106 13.51 13.02 8.27
N PRO A 107 13.31 13.66 7.10
CA PRO A 107 13.81 13.13 5.84
C PRO A 107 15.34 13.05 5.85
N LEU A 108 15.89 11.90 5.46
CA LEU A 108 17.32 11.73 5.21
C LEU A 108 17.64 12.21 3.79
N THR A 109 18.45 13.27 3.68
CA THR A 109 18.91 13.78 2.39
C THR A 109 20.25 13.14 2.04
N ASN A 110 20.29 12.38 0.95
CA ASN A 110 21.53 11.80 0.45
C ASN A 110 22.40 12.90 -0.18
N HIS A 111 23.72 12.75 -0.05
CA HIS A 111 24.73 13.62 -0.67
C HIS A 111 25.07 13.19 -2.09
#